data_AF-A0A644XGG2-F1
#
_entry.id   AF-A0A644XGG2-F1
#
_cell.length_a   1.000
_cell.length_b   1.000
_cell.length_c   1.000
_cell.angle_alpha   90.00
_cell.angle_beta   90.00
_cell.angle_gamma   90.00
#
_symmetry.space_group_name_H-M   'P 1'
#
loop_
_entity.id
_entity.type
_entity.pdbx_description
1 polymer ?
#
loop_
_entity_poly.entity_id
_entity_poly.type
_entity_poly.pdbx_seq_one_letter_code
_entity_poly.pdbx_strand_id
1 'polypeptide(L)'
;MEVIHTILEEIVNYAILFFEFIGVFVIIISGIRGAINLFNKDPRTKLYLAQGMSIGLEFKLGSEILRTVIVREWSEIAIVAGIILLRAALTFLIHWGIKCEENEIEREKRIEKEIEMEFQKKFEVDKELLIEN
;
A
#
# COMPACT_ATOMS: atom_id res chain seq x y z
N MET A 1 11.24 28.36 -34.11
CA MET A 1 10.18 27.44 -33.65
C MET A 1 10.78 26.10 -33.24
N GLU A 2 11.62 25.47 -34.07
CA GLU A 2 12.27 24.18 -33.75
C GLU A 2 13.13 24.22 -32.47
N VAL A 3 13.97 25.25 -32.30
CA VAL A 3 14.84 25.39 -31.10
C VAL A 3 14.03 25.43 -29.79
N ILE A 4 12.85 26.07 -29.79
CA ILE A 4 12.00 26.15 -28.59
C ILE A 4 11.38 24.79 -28.28
N HIS A 5 10.99 24.03 -29.31
CA HIS A 5 10.48 22.66 -29.14
C HIS A 5 11.54 21.72 -28.58
N THR A 6 12.77 21.75 -29.11
CA THR A 6 13.87 20.91 -28.60
C THR A 6 14.23 21.26 -27.16
N ILE A 7 14.24 22.55 -26.80
CA ILE A 7 14.50 22.96 -25.41
C ILE A 7 13.38 22.50 -24.46
N LEU A 8 12.12 22.58 -24.90
CA LEU A 8 10.97 22.11 -24.12
C LEU A 8 11.01 20.59 -23.91
N GLU A 9 11.33 19.83 -24.95
CA GLU A 9 11.54 18.38 -24.93
C GLU A 9 12.59 17.98 -23.90
N GLU A 10 13.77 18.60 -23.95
CA GLU A 10 14.85 18.35 -22.99
C GLU A 10 14.40 18.65 -21.55
N ILE A 11 13.83 19.83 -21.30
CA ILE A 11 13.40 20.24 -19.95
C ILE A 11 12.39 19.25 -19.35
N VAL A 12 11.41 18.84 -20.16
CA VAL A 12 10.36 17.94 -19.68
C VAL A 12 10.87 16.51 -19.55
N ASN A 13 11.80 16.05 -20.40
CA ASN A 13 12.46 14.75 -20.20
C ASN A 13 13.23 14.73 -18.87
N TYR A 14 13.96 15.80 -18.54
CA TYR A 14 14.59 15.93 -17.22
C TYR A 14 13.57 15.97 -16.09
N ALA A 15 12.45 16.67 -16.26
CA ALA A 15 11.39 16.72 -15.26
C ALA A 15 10.73 15.34 -15.06
N ILE A 16 10.42 14.59 -16.12
CA ILE A 16 9.86 13.23 -16.05
C ILE A 16 10.78 12.35 -15.21
N LEU A 17 12.08 12.33 -15.54
CA LEU A 17 13.06 11.52 -14.81
C LEU A 17 13.13 11.93 -13.33
N PHE A 18 13.06 13.22 -13.04
CA PHE A 18 13.08 13.74 -11.67
C PHE A 18 11.85 13.31 -10.85
N PHE A 19 10.64 13.44 -11.43
CA PHE A 19 9.40 13.01 -10.79
C PHE A 19 9.39 11.49 -10.55
N GLU A 20 9.86 10.69 -11.51
CA GLU A 20 10.01 9.24 -11.35
C GLU A 20 10.97 8.90 -10.20
N PHE A 21 12.12 9.58 -10.11
CA PHE A 21 13.08 9.39 -9.03
C PHE A 21 12.47 9.68 -7.65
N ILE A 22 11.72 10.78 -7.51
CA ILE A 22 11.04 11.12 -6.27
C ILE A 22 10.02 10.04 -5.90
N GLY A 23 9.18 9.62 -6.86
CA GLY A 23 8.18 8.59 -6.64
C GLY A 23 8.81 7.28 -6.14
N VAL A 24 9.89 6.83 -6.79
CA VAL A 24 10.65 5.64 -6.38
C VAL A 24 11.24 5.81 -4.98
N PHE A 25 11.85 6.95 -4.70
CA PHE A 25 12.49 7.23 -3.42
C PHE A 25 11.48 7.21 -2.25
N VAL A 26 10.33 7.85 -2.43
CA VAL A 26 9.24 7.84 -1.46
C VAL A 26 8.75 6.42 -1.22
N ILE A 27 8.52 5.62 -2.26
CA ILE A 27 8.08 4.23 -2.12
C ILE A 27 9.12 3.39 -1.36
N ILE A 28 10.41 3.55 -1.68
CA ILE A 28 11.49 2.81 -1.01
C ILE A 28 11.55 3.16 0.48
N ILE A 29 11.55 4.44 0.85
CA ILE A 29 11.60 4.86 2.27
C ILE A 29 10.39 4.33 3.04
N SER A 30 9.22 4.44 2.43
CA SER A 30 7.96 3.98 3.02
C SER A 30 7.97 2.47 3.20
N GLY A 31 8.47 1.74 2.21
CA GLY A 31 8.65 0.29 2.24
C GLY A 31 9.63 -0.15 3.32
N ILE A 32 10.78 0.50 3.45
CA ILE A 32 11.78 0.19 4.49
C ILE A 32 11.21 0.46 5.89
N ARG A 33 10.61 1.64 6.12
CA ARG A 33 9.96 1.96 7.40
C ARG A 33 8.83 0.99 7.72
N GLY A 34 8.04 0.63 6.71
CA GLY A 34 7.00 -0.38 6.81
C GLY A 34 7.55 -1.74 7.22
N ALA A 35 8.63 -2.20 6.58
CA ALA A 35 9.27 -3.47 6.88
C ALA A 35 9.86 -3.50 8.30
N ILE A 36 10.55 -2.44 8.73
CA ILE A 36 11.11 -2.34 10.08
C ILE A 36 10.00 -2.37 11.15
N ASN A 37 8.94 -1.59 10.96
CA ASN A 37 7.84 -1.57 11.93
C ASN A 37 6.95 -2.82 11.89
N LEU A 38 6.97 -3.58 10.79
CA LEU A 38 6.27 -4.88 10.70
C LEU A 38 6.84 -5.87 11.72
N PHE A 39 8.17 -5.89 11.92
CA PHE A 39 8.80 -6.69 12.96
C PHE A 39 8.39 -6.26 14.38
N ASN A 40 8.02 -4.99 14.57
CA ASN A 40 7.58 -4.44 15.85
C ASN A 40 6.06 -4.57 16.11
N LYS A 41 5.29 -5.20 15.21
CA LYS A 41 3.82 -5.35 15.29
C LYS A 41 3.06 -4.05 15.58
N ASP A 42 3.57 -2.89 15.13
CA ASP A 42 2.86 -1.62 15.34
C ASP A 42 1.68 -1.52 14.34
N PRO A 43 0.43 -1.37 14.80
CA PRO A 43 -0.73 -1.22 13.92
C PRO A 43 -0.66 0.02 13.01
N ARG A 44 0.16 1.03 13.32
CA ARG A 44 0.35 2.22 12.48
C ARG A 44 1.20 1.97 11.24
N THR A 45 1.88 0.84 11.15
CA THR A 45 2.75 0.44 10.03
C THR A 45 2.01 0.44 8.70
N LYS A 46 0.78 -0.09 8.67
CA LYS A 46 -0.04 -0.16 7.46
C LYS A 46 -0.43 1.23 6.95
N LEU A 47 -0.65 2.18 7.86
CA LEU A 47 -1.01 3.56 7.50
C LEU A 47 0.15 4.28 6.82
N TYR A 48 1.36 4.19 7.39
CA TYR A 48 2.55 4.82 6.80
C TYR A 48 2.93 4.20 5.44
N LEU A 49 2.79 2.89 5.30
CA LEU A 49 3.06 2.19 4.04
C LEU A 49 2.06 2.62 2.95
N ALA A 50 0.76 2.65 3.27
CA ALA A 50 -0.29 3.04 2.33
C ALA A 50 -0.17 4.51 1.91
N GLN A 51 0.11 5.41 2.85
CA GLN A 51 0.32 6.83 2.56
C GLN A 51 1.56 7.05 1.68
N GLY A 52 2.65 6.34 1.96
CA GLY A 52 3.87 6.37 1.15
C GLY A 52 3.66 5.85 -0.28
N MET A 53 2.91 4.75 -0.44
CA MET A 53 2.52 4.26 -1.76
C MET A 53 1.67 5.27 -2.53
N SER A 54 0.67 5.87 -1.87
CA SER A 54 -0.21 6.87 -2.49
C SER A 54 0.58 8.06 -3.03
N ILE A 55 1.47 8.63 -2.22
CA ILE A 55 2.31 9.77 -2.62
C ILE A 55 3.25 9.37 -3.78
N GLY A 56 3.88 8.20 -3.69
CA GLY A 56 4.76 7.70 -4.76
C GLY A 56 4.03 7.48 -6.09
N LEU A 57 2.78 7.03 -6.04
CA LEU A 57 1.93 6.86 -7.22
C LEU A 57 1.47 8.20 -7.81
N GLU A 58 1.17 9.20 -6.99
CA GLU A 58 0.85 10.55 -7.46
C GLU A 58 2.03 11.18 -8.21
N PHE A 59 3.26 11.03 -7.72
CA PHE A 59 4.46 11.50 -8.44
C PHE A 59 4.64 10.80 -9.79
N LYS A 60 4.31 9.50 -9.85
CA LYS A 60 4.38 8.71 -11.09
C LYS A 60 3.30 9.08 -12.10
N LEU A 61 2.10 9.42 -11.63
CA LEU A 61 1.05 9.98 -12.47
C LEU A 61 1.45 11.37 -13.00
N GLY A 62 2.08 12.20 -12.17
CA GLY A 62 2.60 13.50 -12.57
C GLY A 62 3.62 13.41 -13.72
N SER A 63 4.57 12.47 -13.63
CA SER A 63 5.53 12.24 -14.72
C SER A 63 4.87 11.73 -16.01
N GLU A 64 3.83 10.91 -15.91
CA GLU A 64 3.08 10.41 -17.07
C GLU A 64 2.33 11.56 -17.77
N ILE A 65 1.70 12.44 -16.98
CA ILE A 65 1.06 13.65 -17.51
C ILE A 65 2.07 14.53 -18.27
N LEU A 66 3.26 14.75 -17.70
CA LEU A 66 4.32 15.50 -18.38
C LEU A 66 4.75 14.85 -19.70
N ARG A 67 4.81 13.51 -19.75
CA ARG A 67 5.14 12.75 -20.97
C ARG A 67 4.11 12.97 -22.08
N THR A 68 2.82 13.06 -21.75
CA THR A 68 1.74 13.32 -22.73
C THR A 68 1.73 14.75 -23.28
N VAL A 69 2.37 15.71 -22.61
CA VAL A 69 2.48 17.10 -23.10
C VAL A 69 3.42 17.19 -24.31
N ILE A 70 4.34 16.23 -24.46
CA ILE A 70 5.41 16.27 -25.45
C ILE A 70 5.29 15.19 -26.51
N VAL A 71 5.06 13.94 -26.12
CA VAL A 71 4.98 12.83 -27.06
C VAL A 71 3.53 12.64 -27.46
N ARG A 72 3.19 13.01 -28.69
CA ARG A 72 1.85 12.79 -29.28
C ARG A 72 1.71 11.43 -29.99
N GLU A 73 2.69 10.54 -29.89
CA GLU A 73 2.56 9.16 -30.37
C GLU A 73 1.98 8.26 -29.28
N TRP A 74 0.69 7.99 -29.42
CA TRP A 74 -0.15 7.35 -28.41
C TRP A 74 0.17 5.87 -28.14
N SER A 75 0.83 5.17 -29.05
CA SER A 75 1.02 3.71 -28.98
C SER A 75 2.04 3.29 -27.91
N GLU A 76 3.19 3.94 -27.86
CA GLU A 76 4.26 3.58 -26.90
C GLU A 76 3.88 4.00 -25.47
N ILE A 77 3.23 5.15 -25.32
CA ILE A 77 2.70 5.64 -24.04
C ILE A 77 1.65 4.67 -23.48
N ALA A 78 0.73 4.19 -24.33
CA ALA A 78 -0.33 3.29 -23.89
C ALA A 78 0.20 1.96 -23.34
N ILE A 79 1.28 1.42 -23.93
CA ILE A 79 1.89 0.17 -23.49
C ILE A 79 2.57 0.35 -22.13
N VAL A 80 3.35 1.43 -21.96
CA VAL A 80 4.05 1.72 -20.71
C VAL A 80 3.04 1.99 -19.58
N ALA A 81 2.02 2.80 -19.84
CA ALA A 81 0.94 3.06 -18.89
C ALA A 81 0.17 1.78 -18.54
N GLY A 82 -0.09 0.91 -19.52
CA GLY A 82 -0.73 -0.39 -19.30
C GLY A 82 0.07 -1.30 -18.36
N ILE A 83 1.39 -1.39 -18.55
CA ILE A 83 2.28 -2.20 -17.69
C ILE A 83 2.33 -1.63 -16.26
N ILE A 84 2.37 -0.30 -16.11
CA ILE A 84 2.38 0.36 -14.79
C ILE A 84 1.04 0.11 -14.06
N LEU A 85 -0.09 0.23 -14.76
CA LEU A 85 -1.42 -0.06 -14.21
C LEU A 85 -1.56 -1.53 -13.81
N LEU A 86 -1.14 -2.46 -14.66
CA LEU A 86 -1.14 -3.90 -14.36
C LEU A 86 -0.29 -4.20 -13.13
N ARG A 87 0.89 -3.60 -13.02
CA ARG A 87 1.78 -3.76 -11.87
C ARG A 87 1.16 -3.19 -10.59
N ALA A 88 0.53 -2.02 -10.66
CA ALA A 88 -0.17 -1.42 -9.52
C ALA A 88 -1.38 -2.27 -9.08
N ALA A 89 -2.18 -2.75 -10.04
CA ALA A 89 -3.34 -3.59 -9.78
C ALA A 89 -2.93 -4.93 -9.15
N LEU A 90 -1.92 -5.62 -9.70
CA LEU A 90 -1.43 -6.89 -9.16
C LEU A 90 -0.89 -6.72 -7.73
N THR A 91 -0.13 -5.65 -7.49
CA THR A 91 0.42 -5.35 -6.16
C THR A 91 -0.69 -5.00 -5.16
N PHE A 92 -1.70 -4.24 -5.59
CA PHE A 92 -2.85 -3.88 -4.76
C PHE A 92 -3.73 -5.09 -4.44
N LEU A 93 -3.95 -5.99 -5.41
CA LEU A 93 -4.71 -7.22 -5.20
C LEU A 93 -4.02 -8.14 -4.18
N ILE A 94 -2.69 -8.28 -4.26
CA ILE A 94 -1.93 -9.04 -3.27
C ILE A 94 -2.05 -8.38 -1.89
N HIS A 95 -1.94 -7.05 -1.81
CA HIS A 95 -2.07 -6.33 -0.53
C HIS A 95 -3.47 -6.46 0.08
N TRP A 96 -4.52 -6.39 -0.75
CA TRP A 96 -5.89 -6.58 -0.31
C TRP A 96 -6.12 -8.01 0.19
N GLY A 97 -5.61 -9.01 -0.52
CA GLY A 97 -5.67 -10.42 -0.12
C GLY A 97 -5.07 -10.65 1.26
N ILE A 98 -3.85 -10.17 1.49
CA ILE A 98 -3.15 -10.31 2.78
C ILE A 98 -3.91 -9.59 3.91
N LYS A 99 -4.50 -8.42 3.63
CA LYS A 99 -5.24 -7.68 4.67
C LYS A 99 -6.58 -8.33 5.04
N CYS A 100 -7.26 -8.97 4.10
CA CYS A 100 -8.45 -9.76 4.38
C CYS A 100 -8.12 -10.95 5.29
N GLU A 101 -7.05 -11.68 4.97
CA GLU A 101 -6.64 -12.87 5.72
C GLU A 101 -6.21 -12.52 7.16
N GLU A 102 -5.51 -11.40 7.37
CA GLU A 102 -5.14 -10.95 8.72
C GLU A 102 -6.36 -10.58 9.58
N ASN A 103 -7.37 -9.94 8.99
CA ASN A 103 -8.60 -9.57 9.69
C ASN A 103 -9.43 -10.81 10.08
N GLU A 104 -9.36 -11.87 9.26
CA GLU A 104 -10.06 -13.13 9.51
C GLU A 104 -9.40 -13.88 10.69
N ILE A 105 -8.06 -13.95 10.70
CA ILE A 105 -7.29 -14.52 11.82
C ILE A 105 -7.51 -13.73 13.13
N GLU A 106 -7.65 -12.40 13.06
CA GLU A 106 -7.98 -11.58 14.24
C GLU A 106 -9.39 -11.84 14.77
N ARG A 107 -10.37 -12.07 13.89
CA ARG A 107 -11.72 -12.45 14.29
C ARG A 107 -11.76 -13.81 14.97
N GLU A 108 -11.06 -14.80 14.40
CA GLU A 108 -10.98 -16.15 14.99
C GLU A 108 -10.40 -16.10 16.41
N LYS A 109 -9.29 -15.37 16.61
CA LYS A 109 -8.68 -15.19 17.94
C LYS A 109 -9.59 -14.47 18.93
N ARG A 110 -10.45 -13.55 18.45
CA ARG A 110 -11.41 -12.85 19.32
C ARG A 110 -12.52 -13.81 19.76
N ILE A 111 -13.05 -14.60 18.84
CA ILE A 111 -14.07 -15.62 19.13
C ILE A 111 -13.51 -16.68 20.08
N GLU A 112 -12.27 -17.13 19.87
CA GLU A 112 -11.61 -18.11 20.75
C GLU A 112 -11.48 -17.57 22.19
N LYS A 113 -11.07 -16.31 22.35
CA LYS A 113 -11.05 -15.65 23.67
C LYS A 113 -12.43 -15.49 24.30
N GLU A 114 -13.45 -15.19 23.50
CA GLU A 114 -14.83 -15.04 23.98
C GLU A 114 -15.38 -16.38 24.49
N ILE A 115 -15.10 -17.47 23.77
CA ILE A 115 -15.44 -18.84 24.18
C ILE A 115 -14.67 -19.24 25.44
N GLU A 116 -13.37 -18.95 25.54
CA GLU A 116 -12.60 -19.21 26.76
C GLU A 116 -13.16 -18.46 27.96
N MET A 117 -13.51 -17.18 27.82
CA MET A 117 -14.11 -16.37 28.89
C MET A 117 -15.47 -16.92 29.31
N GLU A 118 -16.34 -17.29 28.35
CA GLU A 118 -17.63 -17.95 28.62
C GLU A 118 -17.44 -19.26 29.39
N PHE A 119 -16.49 -20.09 28.97
CA PHE A 119 -16.21 -21.38 29.59
C PHE A 119 -15.66 -21.23 31.01
N GLN A 120 -14.75 -20.28 31.21
CA GLN A 120 -14.16 -19.98 32.50
C GLN A 120 -15.21 -19.46 33.50
N LYS A 121 -16.08 -18.56 33.03
CA LYS A 121 -17.20 -18.03 33.83
C LYS A 121 -18.18 -19.12 34.23
N LYS A 122 -18.46 -20.06 33.33
CA LYS A 122 -19.30 -21.23 33.62
C LYS A 122 -18.68 -22.15 34.67
N PHE A 123 -17.38 -22.39 34.59
CA PHE A 123 -16.63 -23.15 35.59
C PHE A 123 -16.58 -22.48 36.96
N GLU A 124 -16.52 -21.16 37.01
CA GLU A 124 -16.49 -20.38 38.25
C GLU A 124 -17.85 -20.42 38.97
N VAL A 125 -18.94 -20.30 38.20
CA VAL A 125 -20.33 -20.44 38.71
C VAL A 125 -20.61 -21.85 39.23
N ASP A 126 -20.19 -22.89 38.50
CA ASP A 126 -20.36 -24.29 38.96
C ASP A 126 -19.58 -24.57 40.26
N LYS A 127 -18.47 -23.86 40.49
CA LYS A 127 -17.69 -23.97 41.74
C LYS A 127 -18.37 -23.32 42.93
N GLU A 128 -19.00 -22.17 42.76
CA GLU A 128 -19.76 -21.49 43.83
C GLU A 128 -20.95 -22.34 44.29
N LEU A 129 -21.67 -22.95 43.34
CA LEU A 129 -22.81 -23.85 43.60
C LEU A 129 -22.45 -25.13 44.38
N LEU A 130 -21.20 -25.59 44.28
CA LEU A 130 -20.71 -26.75 45.03
C LEU A 130 -20.22 -26.41 46.45
N ILE A 131 -19.98 -25.14 46.75
CA ILE A 131 -19.52 -24.66 48.07
C ILE A 131 -20.71 -24.26 48.96
N GLU A 132 -21.85 -23.92 48.36
CA GLU A 132 -23.06 -23.46 49.05
C GLU A 132 -24.02 -24.59 49.49
N ASN A 133 -23.67 -25.86 49.24
CA ASN A 133 -24.48 -27.06 49.54
C ASN A 133 -23.69 -28.08 50.36
#